data_AF-A0A1H9NS22-F1
#
_entry.id   AF-A0A1H9NS22-F1
#
_cell.length_a   1.000
_cell.length_b   1.000
_cell.length_c   1.000
_cell.angle_alpha   90.00
_cell.angle_beta   90.00
_cell.angle_gamma   90.00
#
_symmetry.space_group_name_H-M   'P 1'
#
loop_
_entity.id
_entity.type
_entity.pdbx_description
1 polymer ?
#
loop_
_entity_poly.entity_id
_entity_poly.type
_entity_poly.pdbx_seq_one_letter_code
_entity_poly.pdbx_strand_id
1 'polypeptide(L)'
;MDLKPIIAVSVGIAVYRGIVCPLLDRYRGWRGGDRVQVARRNWRGVYVPDLRVKRAEQMFWLAFLGVVGIGLAVGWTVMVR
;
A
#
# COMPACT_ATOMS: atom_id res chain seq x y z
N MET A 1 -7.32 -29.14 -16.26
CA MET A 1 -6.67 -27.95 -15.66
C MET A 1 -7.47 -27.58 -14.43
N ASP A 2 -6.84 -27.54 -13.26
CA ASP A 2 -7.52 -27.14 -12.02
C ASP A 2 -7.93 -25.67 -12.09
N LEU A 3 -9.22 -25.39 -11.81
CA LEU A 3 -9.76 -24.03 -11.81
C LEU A 3 -9.26 -23.19 -10.63
N LYS A 4 -8.86 -23.85 -9.53
CA LYS A 4 -8.42 -23.23 -8.26
C LYS A 4 -7.33 -22.17 -8.44
N PRO A 5 -6.21 -22.42 -9.17
CA PRO A 5 -5.18 -21.40 -9.41
C PRO A 5 -5.68 -20.23 -10.25
N ILE A 6 -6.58 -20.44 -11.22
CA ILE A 6 -7.11 -19.37 -12.07
C ILE A 6 -7.98 -18.41 -11.25
N ILE A 7 -8.81 -18.95 -10.35
CA ILE A 7 -9.65 -18.16 -9.44
C ILE A 7 -8.76 -17.38 -8.45
N ALA A 8 -7.76 -18.03 -7.86
CA ALA A 8 -6.85 -17.36 -6.93
C ALA A 8 -6.07 -16.20 -7.59
N VAL A 9 -5.57 -16.40 -8.81
CA VAL A 9 -4.90 -15.34 -9.60
C VAL A 9 -5.87 -14.21 -9.95
N SER A 10 -7.10 -14.54 -10.35
CA SER A 10 -8.13 -13.55 -10.71
C SER A 10 -8.53 -12.68 -9.52
N VAL A 11 -8.72 -13.29 -8.34
CA VAL A 11 -8.99 -12.57 -7.09
C VAL A 11 -7.81 -11.69 -6.70
N GLY A 12 -6.57 -12.18 -6.83
CA GLY A 12 -5.36 -11.40 -6.59
C GLY A 12 -5.27 -10.16 -7.49
N ILE A 13 -5.57 -10.31 -8.78
CA ILE A 13 -5.59 -9.20 -9.75
C ILE A 13 -6.72 -8.21 -9.41
N ALA A 14 -7.89 -8.70 -9.01
CA ALA A 14 -9.03 -7.85 -8.63
C ALA A 14 -8.73 -7.02 -7.37
N VAL A 15 -8.13 -7.64 -6.34
CA VAL A 15 -7.69 -6.93 -5.13
C VAL A 15 -6.57 -5.92 -5.46
N TYR A 16 -5.63 -6.32 -6.32
CA TYR A 16 -4.55 -5.44 -6.75
C TYR A 16 -5.09 -4.19 -7.45
N ARG A 17 -5.99 -4.35 -8.42
CA ARG A 17 -6.57 -3.22 -9.16
C ARG A 17 -7.60 -2.43 -8.37
N GLY A 18 -8.45 -3.10 -7.58
CA GLY A 18 -9.56 -2.47 -6.88
C GLY A 18 -9.17 -1.79 -5.57
N ILE A 19 -8.11 -2.26 -4.91
CA ILE A 19 -7.70 -1.76 -3.59
C ILE A 19 -6.28 -1.19 -3.65
N VAL A 20 -5.31 -1.99 -4.11
CA VAL A 20 -3.88 -1.61 -4.04
C VAL A 20 -3.54 -0.43 -4.95
N CYS A 21 -3.90 -0.48 -6.24
CA CYS A 21 -3.67 0.61 -7.20
C CYS A 21 -4.24 1.96 -6.72
N PRO A 22 -5.53 2.08 -6.37
CA PRO A 22 -6.08 3.34 -5.88
C PRO A 22 -5.49 3.79 -4.54
N LEU A 23 -5.05 2.86 -3.67
CA LEU A 23 -4.30 3.21 -2.46
C LEU A 23 -2.96 3.86 -2.81
N LEU A 24 -2.21 3.27 -3.74
CA LEU A 24 -0.91 3.77 -4.19
C LEU A 24 -1.02 5.10 -4.93
N ASP A 25 -2.06 5.29 -5.75
CA ASP A 25 -2.32 6.56 -6.43
C ASP A 25 -2.69 7.66 -5.44
N ARG A 26 -3.56 7.37 -4.46
CA ARG A 26 -3.86 8.32 -3.37
C ARG A 26 -2.61 8.63 -2.55
N TYR A 27 -1.79 7.63 -2.27
CA TYR A 27 -0.55 7.81 -1.53
C TYR A 27 0.47 8.66 -2.30
N ARG A 28 0.64 8.41 -3.61
CA ARG A 28 1.50 9.24 -4.47
C ARG A 28 0.97 10.67 -4.59
N GLY A 29 -0.33 10.86 -4.76
CA GLY A 29 -0.96 12.19 -4.78
C GLY A 29 -0.78 12.93 -3.45
N TRP A 30 -0.94 12.23 -2.33
CA TRP A 30 -0.71 12.78 -0.99
C TRP A 30 0.78 13.13 -0.76
N ARG A 31 1.70 12.25 -1.13
CA ARG A 31 3.16 12.44 -0.98
C ARG A 31 3.70 13.51 -1.92
N GLY A 32 3.11 13.65 -3.11
CA GLY A 32 3.47 14.65 -4.11
C GLY A 32 2.87 16.04 -3.86
N GLY A 33 1.89 16.17 -2.95
CA GLY A 33 1.26 17.45 -2.64
C GLY A 33 2.18 18.42 -1.90
N ASP A 34 1.95 19.73 -2.11
CA ASP A 34 2.77 20.82 -1.57
C ASP A 34 3.06 20.67 -0.07
N ARG A 35 2.06 20.26 0.71
CA ARG A 35 2.14 20.10 2.18
C ARG A 35 3.19 19.08 2.65
N VAL A 36 3.49 18.06 1.84
CA VAL A 36 4.49 17.03 2.18
C VAL A 36 5.88 17.43 1.66
N GLN A 37 5.94 18.19 0.55
CA GLN A 37 7.18 18.73 -0.01
C GLN A 37 7.78 19.87 0.81
N VAL A 38 6.98 20.63 1.59
CA VAL A 38 7.49 21.66 2.52
C VAL A 38 8.13 21.06 3.79
N ALA A 39 8.66 19.84 3.70
CA ALA A 39 9.50 19.21 4.71
C ALA A 39 10.53 20.24 5.23
N ARG A 40 10.41 20.60 6.52
CA ARG A 40 11.20 21.67 7.15
C ARG A 40 12.67 21.53 6.77
N ARG A 41 13.21 22.59 6.17
CA ARG A 41 14.65 22.75 6.01
C ARG A 41 15.23 22.87 7.42
N ASN A 42 16.01 21.89 7.85
CA ASN A 42 16.71 21.97 9.13
C ASN A 42 17.74 23.12 9.05
N TRP A 43 18.23 23.63 10.18
CA TRP A 43 19.21 24.73 10.22
C TRP A 43 20.50 24.46 9.43
N ARG A 44 20.77 23.18 9.11
CA ARG A 44 21.87 22.71 8.23
C ARG A 44 21.53 22.66 6.74
N GLY A 45 20.36 23.14 6.32
CA GLY A 45 19.96 23.10 4.91
C GLY A 45 19.46 21.74 4.40
N VAL A 46 19.44 20.71 5.25
CA VAL A 46 18.96 19.35 4.94
C VAL A 46 17.43 19.31 4.99
N TYR A 47 16.81 18.75 3.96
CA TYR A 47 15.37 18.48 3.92
C TYR A 47 15.05 17.32 4.87
N VAL A 48 14.38 17.62 5.98
CA VAL A 48 13.94 16.59 6.93
C VAL A 48 12.43 16.41 6.77
N PRO A 49 11.96 15.23 6.32
CA PRO A 49 10.53 14.96 6.23
C PRO A 49 9.92 15.05 7.63
N ASP A 50 8.82 15.80 7.73
CA ASP A 50 8.15 16.05 9.01
C ASP A 50 7.76 14.72 9.69
N LEU A 51 7.88 14.61 11.01
CA LEU A 51 7.60 13.37 11.76
C LEU A 51 6.15 12.90 11.56
N ARG A 52 5.24 13.84 11.30
CA ARG A 52 3.83 13.56 10.96
C ARG A 52 3.70 12.83 9.62
N VAL A 53 4.53 13.20 8.63
CA VAL A 53 4.60 12.53 7.32
C VAL A 53 5.12 11.11 7.50
N LYS A 54 6.18 10.93 8.31
CA LYS A 54 6.71 9.58 8.60
C LYS A 54 5.69 8.67 9.28
N ARG A 55 4.91 9.16 10.25
CA ARG A 55 3.85 8.36 10.89
C ARG A 55 2.73 7.98 9.91
N ALA A 56 2.28 8.91 9.07
CA ALA A 56 1.27 8.62 8.06
C ALA A 56 1.77 7.60 7.02
N GLU A 57 3.03 7.70 6.60
CA GLU A 57 3.68 6.71 5.74
C GLU A 57 3.77 5.33 6.40
N GLN A 58 4.11 5.28 7.69
CA GLN A 58 4.15 4.03 8.45
C GLN A 58 2.75 3.39 8.60
N MET A 59 1.72 4.18 8.88
CA MET A 59 0.32 3.71 8.94
C MET A 59 -0.15 3.18 7.59
N PHE A 60 0.22 3.84 6.49
CA PHE A 60 -0.07 3.38 5.14
C PHE A 60 0.57 2.02 4.84
N TRP A 61 1.86 1.86 5.13
CA TRP A 61 2.55 0.58 4.92
C TRP A 61 2.00 -0.54 5.78
N LEU A 62 1.58 -0.23 7.02
CA LEU A 62 0.97 -1.21 7.92
C LEU A 62 -0.39 -1.69 7.38
N ALA A 63 -1.22 -0.77 6.91
CA ALA A 63 -2.50 -1.10 6.28
C ALA A 63 -2.31 -1.89 4.97
N PHE A 64 -1.32 -1.51 4.16
CA PHE A 64 -0.97 -2.20 2.92
C PHE A 64 -0.55 -3.65 3.18
N LEU A 65 0.35 -3.88 4.14
CA LEU A 65 0.77 -5.22 4.55
C LEU A 65 -0.41 -6.04 5.09
N GLY A 66 -1.33 -5.41 5.81
CA GLY A 66 -2.57 -6.05 6.26
C GLY A 66 -3.43 -6.56 5.10
N VAL A 67 -3.67 -5.74 4.07
CA VAL A 67 -4.44 -6.14 2.88
C VAL A 67 -3.75 -7.28 2.13
N VAL A 68 -2.43 -7.20 1.94
CA VAL A 68 -1.66 -8.27 1.28
C VAL A 68 -1.71 -9.56 2.09
N GLY A 69 -1.57 -9.50 3.41
CA GLY A 69 -1.66 -10.65 4.31
C GLY A 69 -3.03 -11.33 4.27
N ILE A 70 -4.11 -10.55 4.30
CA ILE A 70 -5.47 -11.09 4.18
C ILE A 70 -5.67 -11.73 2.79
N GLY A 71 -5.21 -11.09 1.72
CA GLY A 71 -5.28 -11.64 0.36
C GLY A 71 -4.54 -12.96 0.21
N LEU A 72 -3.34 -13.08 0.79
CA LEU A 72 -2.57 -14.32 0.83
C LEU A 72 -3.27 -15.41 1.65
N ALA A 73 -3.84 -15.08 2.81
CA ALA A 73 -4.57 -16.03 3.64
C ALA A 73 -5.82 -16.59 2.92
N VAL A 74 -6.57 -15.71 2.23
CA VAL A 74 -7.73 -16.13 1.42
C VAL A 74 -7.28 -16.99 0.24
N GLY A 75 -6.24 -16.59 -0.49
CA GLY A 75 -5.69 -17.40 -1.60
C GLY A 75 -5.22 -18.78 -1.14
N TRP A 76 -4.54 -18.85 0.00
CA TRP A 76 -4.10 -20.11 0.62
C TRP A 76 -5.27 -21.00 1.02
N THR A 77 -6.27 -20.47 1.72
CA THR A 77 -7.44 -21.25 2.15
C THR A 77 -8.25 -21.81 0.96
N VAL A 78 -8.28 -21.11 -0.18
CA VAL A 78 -8.92 -21.57 -1.42
C VAL A 78 -8.10 -22.66 -2.15
N MET A 79 -6.76 -22.68 -1.99
CA MET A 79 -5.93 -23.75 -2.55
C MET A 79 -5.94 -25.02 -1.70
N VAL A 80 -6.02 -24.86 -0.37
CA VAL A 80 -5.97 -25.98 0.59
C VAL A 80 -7.32 -26.70 0.73
N ARG A 81 -8.45 -26.00 0.57
CA ARG A 81 -9.78 -26.61 0.45
C ARG A 81 -10.11 -26.91 -1.01
#